data_AF-A0A660Y6Y1-F1
#
_entry.id   AF-A0A660Y6Y1-F1
#
_cell.length_a   1.000
_cell.length_b   1.000
_cell.length_c   1.000
_cell.angle_alpha   90.00
_cell.angle_beta   90.00
_cell.angle_gamma   90.00
#
_symmetry.space_group_name_H-M   'P 1'
#
loop_
_entity.id
_entity.type
_entity.pdbx_description
1 polymer ?
#
loop_
_entity_poly.entity_id
_entity_poly.type
_entity_poly.pdbx_seq_one_letter_code
_entity_poly.pdbx_strand_id
1 'polypeptide(L)'
;MAKRPNVLFIISDQHNAKVLGHKGHPDVKTPNLDRLAAEGVRFENAITQSPIGTPSRVSFLSGQYPHNHGYYGLSGPRPRGLPTVLGHFRRAGYRTAAVGKIHCPEYWVEDDSDLYLETCEGCSVGGPRSTGRTSRRGA
;
A
#
# COMPACT_ATOMS: atom_id res chain seq x y z
N MET A 1 19.23 9.86 22.17
CA MET A 1 18.14 9.97 21.18
C MET A 1 17.55 8.59 20.97
N ALA A 2 16.22 8.46 20.94
CA ALA A 2 15.57 7.20 20.59
C ALA A 2 15.91 6.84 19.13
N LYS A 3 16.24 5.56 18.88
CA LYS A 3 16.51 5.05 17.53
C LYS A 3 15.22 5.15 16.71
N ARG A 4 15.29 5.73 15.50
CA ARG A 4 14.14 5.80 14.58
C ARG A 4 13.76 4.37 14.14
N PRO A 5 12.48 3.96 14.25
CA PRO A 5 12.07 2.60 13.90
C PRO A 5 11.92 2.44 12.39
N ASN A 6 12.23 1.26 11.86
CA ASN A 6 11.81 0.93 10.50
C ASN A 6 10.31 0.63 10.48
N VAL A 7 9.60 1.10 9.45
CA VAL A 7 8.17 0.86 9.27
C VAL A 7 7.96 -0.01 8.04
N LEU A 8 7.24 -1.13 8.21
CA LEU A 8 6.93 -2.07 7.14
C LEU A 8 5.42 -2.20 6.99
N PHE A 9 4.92 -1.85 5.80
CA PHE A 9 3.54 -2.12 5.41
C PHE A 9 3.47 -3.46 4.67
N ILE A 10 2.74 -4.42 5.22
CA ILE A 10 2.46 -5.71 4.58
C ILE A 10 0.99 -5.70 4.16
N ILE A 11 0.73 -5.78 2.86
CA ILE A 11 -0.62 -5.69 2.30
C ILE A 11 -0.88 -6.92 1.45
N SER A 12 -1.98 -7.63 1.76
CA SER A 12 -2.50 -8.75 0.97
C SER A 12 -3.69 -8.28 0.13
N ASP A 13 -3.76 -8.70 -1.13
CA ASP A 13 -4.86 -8.32 -2.03
C ASP A 13 -6.03 -9.30 -1.90
N GLN A 14 -7.25 -8.77 -1.88
CA GLN A 14 -8.49 -9.55 -1.78
C GLN A 14 -8.57 -10.48 -0.56
N HIS A 15 -7.88 -10.14 0.54
CA HIS A 15 -7.88 -10.95 1.76
C HIS A 15 -9.17 -10.75 2.56
N ASN A 16 -9.98 -11.79 2.66
CA ASN A 16 -11.14 -11.80 3.54
C ASN A 16 -10.72 -11.89 5.03
N ALA A 17 -11.14 -10.91 5.84
CA ALA A 17 -10.78 -10.80 7.26
C ALA A 17 -11.20 -11.99 8.14
N LYS A 18 -12.09 -12.87 7.66
CA LYS A 18 -12.50 -14.12 8.36
C LYS A 18 -11.58 -15.30 8.06
N VAL A 19 -10.72 -15.21 7.06
CA VAL A 19 -9.87 -16.31 6.54
C VAL A 19 -8.49 -16.23 7.19
N LEU A 20 -8.46 -16.48 8.51
CA LEU A 20 -7.27 -16.43 9.38
C LEU A 20 -7.40 -17.46 10.50
N GLY A 21 -6.27 -18.10 10.87
CA GLY A 21 -6.21 -19.10 11.94
C GLY A 21 -6.62 -18.54 13.29
N HIS A 22 -6.08 -17.38 13.68
CA HIS A 22 -6.44 -16.71 14.94
C HIS A 22 -7.90 -16.21 14.98
N LYS A 23 -8.64 -16.24 13.86
CA LYS A 23 -10.08 -15.95 13.80
C LYS A 23 -10.94 -17.20 13.97
N GLY A 24 -10.33 -18.37 14.21
CA GLY A 24 -11.02 -19.64 14.41
C GLY A 24 -11.49 -20.31 13.11
N HIS A 25 -10.88 -19.98 11.97
CA HIS A 25 -11.22 -20.64 10.71
C HIS A 25 -10.84 -22.14 10.79
N PRO A 26 -11.75 -23.08 10.43
CA PRO A 26 -11.53 -24.52 10.67
C PRO A 26 -10.33 -25.09 9.90
N ASP A 27 -10.13 -24.65 8.65
CA ASP A 27 -9.11 -25.23 7.76
C ASP A 27 -7.87 -24.36 7.53
N VAL A 28 -7.92 -23.06 7.85
CA VAL A 28 -6.89 -22.09 7.47
C VAL A 28 -5.87 -21.96 8.58
N LYS A 29 -4.61 -22.26 8.26
CA LYS A 29 -3.49 -22.18 9.18
C LYS A 29 -2.60 -21.00 8.79
N THR A 30 -2.54 -19.98 9.63
CA THR A 30 -1.73 -18.77 9.39
C THR A 30 -0.76 -18.49 10.54
N PRO A 31 0.11 -19.43 10.94
CA PRO A 31 0.89 -19.33 12.18
C PRO A 31 1.73 -18.05 12.27
N ASN A 32 2.26 -17.54 11.15
CA ASN A 32 3.02 -16.29 11.11
C ASN A 32 2.16 -15.04 11.33
N LEU A 33 0.94 -15.01 10.78
CA LEU A 33 0.00 -13.90 10.99
C LEU A 33 -0.63 -13.98 12.38
N ASP A 34 -0.89 -15.19 12.86
CA ASP A 34 -1.42 -15.44 14.21
C ASP A 34 -0.42 -14.97 15.27
N ARG A 35 0.88 -15.24 15.06
CA ARG A 35 1.96 -14.71 15.90
C ARG A 35 2.02 -13.19 15.86
N LEU A 36 1.94 -12.58 14.67
CA LEU A 36 1.92 -11.11 14.53
C LEU A 36 0.72 -10.49 15.26
N ALA A 37 -0.45 -11.14 15.21
CA ALA A 37 -1.64 -10.69 15.91
C ALA A 37 -1.52 -10.82 17.44
N ALA A 38 -0.79 -11.83 17.95
CA ALA A 38 -0.56 -12.04 19.37
C ALA A 38 0.50 -11.11 19.97
N GLU A 39 1.52 -10.73 19.19
CA GLU A 39 2.61 -9.84 19.62
C GLU A 39 2.28 -8.35 19.41
N GLY A 40 1.17 -8.03 18.73
CA GLY A 40 0.80 -6.68 18.32
C GLY A 40 -0.61 -6.27 18.74
N VAL A 41 -1.14 -5.27 18.03
CA VAL A 41 -2.52 -4.80 18.21
C VAL A 41 -3.34 -5.20 16.99
N ARG A 42 -4.48 -5.84 17.24
CA ARG A 42 -5.45 -6.25 16.21
C ARG A 42 -6.68 -5.38 16.25
N PHE A 43 -7.00 -4.74 15.13
CA PHE A 43 -8.26 -4.01 14.97
C PHE A 43 -9.37 -4.97 14.53
N GLU A 44 -10.49 -5.01 15.26
CA GLU A 44 -11.63 -5.86 14.93
C GLU A 44 -12.45 -5.35 13.77
N ASN A 45 -12.57 -4.02 13.69
CA ASN A 45 -13.42 -3.32 12.74
C ASN A 45 -12.57 -2.37 11.87
N ALA A 46 -11.65 -2.93 11.09
CA ALA A 46 -10.89 -2.19 10.08
C ALA A 46 -11.59 -2.36 8.72
N ILE A 47 -12.21 -1.29 8.22
CA ILE A 47 -13.04 -1.32 7.00
C ILE A 47 -12.37 -0.51 5.89
N THR A 48 -12.33 -1.09 4.68
CA THR A 48 -11.84 -0.40 3.48
C THR A 48 -12.78 0.72 3.05
N GLN A 49 -12.22 1.82 2.54
CA GLN A 49 -13.01 2.95 2.04
C GLN A 49 -13.68 2.63 0.70
N SER A 50 -13.18 1.62 -0.03
CA SER A 50 -13.78 1.11 -1.27
C SER A 50 -13.51 -0.38 -1.44
N PRO A 51 -14.47 -1.18 -1.95
CA PRO A 51 -14.27 -2.61 -2.23
C PRO A 51 -13.53 -2.88 -3.55
N ILE A 52 -12.99 -1.86 -4.23
CA ILE A 52 -12.25 -1.98 -5.49
C ILE A 52 -10.77 -1.67 -5.26
N GLY A 53 -9.88 -2.40 -5.94
CA GLY A 53 -8.42 -2.34 -5.74
C GLY A 53 -7.83 -0.93 -5.78
N THR A 54 -7.92 -0.23 -6.90
CA THR A 54 -7.37 1.13 -7.06
C THR A 54 -7.89 2.12 -6.00
N PRO A 55 -9.21 2.36 -5.84
CA PRO A 55 -9.68 3.36 -4.88
C PRO A 55 -9.36 2.97 -3.43
N SER A 56 -9.40 1.68 -3.08
CA SER A 56 -8.95 1.20 -1.76
C SER A 56 -7.49 1.60 -1.48
N ARG A 57 -6.60 1.32 -2.43
CA ARG A 57 -5.16 1.62 -2.30
C ARG A 57 -4.87 3.11 -2.29
N VAL A 58 -5.56 3.87 -3.14
CA VAL A 58 -5.45 5.34 -3.15
C VAL A 58 -5.90 5.90 -1.81
N SER A 59 -7.03 5.43 -1.25
CA SER A 59 -7.47 5.87 0.07
C SER A 59 -6.48 5.50 1.18
N PHE A 60 -5.98 4.26 1.18
CA PHE A 60 -5.01 3.79 2.16
C PHE A 60 -3.72 4.60 2.15
N LEU A 61 -3.14 4.86 0.97
CA LEU A 61 -1.86 5.54 0.84
C LEU A 61 -1.98 7.06 1.00
N SER A 62 -3.11 7.67 0.64
CA SER A 62 -3.31 9.12 0.78
C SER A 62 -3.91 9.56 2.10
N GLY A 63 -4.58 8.65 2.81
CA GLY A 63 -5.44 9.00 3.95
C GLY A 63 -6.69 9.79 3.56
N GLN A 64 -7.09 9.76 2.28
CA GLN A 64 -8.26 10.49 1.76
C GLN A 64 -9.36 9.52 1.34
N TYR A 65 -10.63 9.93 1.44
CA TYR A 65 -11.75 9.13 0.93
C TYR A 65 -11.88 9.22 -0.59
N PRO A 66 -12.58 8.25 -1.23
CA PRO A 66 -12.86 8.27 -2.67
C PRO A 66 -13.43 9.58 -3.21
N HIS A 67 -14.29 10.25 -2.44
CA HIS A 67 -14.87 11.53 -2.84
C HIS A 67 -13.87 12.69 -2.87
N ASN A 68 -12.75 12.60 -2.15
CA ASN A 68 -11.70 13.61 -2.15
C ASN A 68 -10.71 13.39 -3.29
N HIS A 69 -10.35 12.13 -3.59
CA HIS A 69 -9.34 11.81 -4.59
C HIS A 69 -9.90 11.47 -5.98
N GLY A 70 -11.21 11.27 -6.11
CA GLY A 70 -11.88 11.10 -7.41
C GLY A 70 -11.69 9.75 -8.09
N TYR A 71 -11.16 8.74 -7.38
CA TYR A 71 -11.09 7.37 -7.90
C TYR A 71 -12.26 6.57 -7.34
N TYR A 72 -13.14 6.10 -8.24
CA TYR A 72 -14.28 5.25 -7.90
C TYR A 72 -14.22 3.88 -8.59
N GLY A 73 -13.27 3.69 -9.51
CA GLY A 73 -13.04 2.44 -10.23
C GLY A 73 -11.55 2.25 -10.54
N LEU A 74 -11.25 1.46 -11.56
CA LEU A 74 -9.86 1.15 -11.97
C LEU A 74 -9.21 2.25 -12.81
N SER A 75 -9.90 3.37 -13.02
CA SER A 75 -9.39 4.56 -13.69
C SER A 75 -9.81 5.81 -12.91
N GLY A 76 -9.12 6.92 -13.15
CA GLY A 76 -9.43 8.18 -12.49
C GLY A 76 -8.56 9.33 -12.96
N PRO A 77 -8.60 10.47 -12.26
CA PRO A 77 -7.87 11.67 -12.64
C PRO A 77 -6.35 11.46 -12.56
N ARG A 78 -5.56 12.47 -12.93
CA ARG A 78 -4.12 12.48 -12.61
C ARG A 78 -3.95 12.83 -11.12
N PRO A 79 -3.08 12.15 -10.35
CA PRO A 79 -2.98 12.30 -8.89
C PRO A 79 -2.22 13.58 -8.45
N ARG A 80 -2.41 14.71 -9.16
CA ARG A 80 -1.65 15.94 -8.90
C ARG A 80 -1.97 16.48 -7.50
N GLY A 81 -0.94 16.61 -6.66
CA GLY A 81 -1.05 17.15 -5.31
C GLY A 81 -1.66 16.21 -4.27
N LEU A 82 -1.98 14.97 -4.66
CA LEU A 82 -2.50 13.97 -3.72
C LEU A 82 -1.35 13.51 -2.80
N PRO A 83 -1.47 13.62 -1.47
CA PRO A 83 -0.39 13.19 -0.57
C PRO A 83 -0.25 11.67 -0.61
N THR A 84 0.96 11.16 -0.38
CA THR A 84 1.18 9.75 -0.04
C THR A 84 1.84 9.63 1.33
N VAL A 85 1.54 8.54 2.04
CA VAL A 85 2.19 8.18 3.29
C VAL A 85 3.71 8.04 3.10
N LEU A 86 4.17 7.55 1.93
CA LEU A 86 5.59 7.48 1.59
C LEU A 86 6.22 8.89 1.52
N GLY A 87 5.55 9.86 0.90
CA GLY A 87 6.00 11.25 0.84
C GLY A 87 6.12 11.88 2.23
N HIS A 88 5.22 11.53 3.16
CA HIS A 88 5.35 11.93 4.57
C HIS A 88 6.58 11.30 5.24
N PHE A 89 6.82 9.99 5.05
CA PHE A 89 8.01 9.33 5.57
C PHE A 89 9.31 9.91 4.97
N ARG A 90 9.32 10.19 3.66
CA ARG A 90 10.45 10.81 2.96
C ARG A 90 10.80 12.17 3.56
N ARG A 91 9.80 13.05 3.76
CA ARG A 91 9.99 14.36 4.41
C ARG A 91 10.49 14.25 5.85
N ALA A 92 10.17 13.15 6.54
CA ALA A 92 10.70 12.86 7.88
C ALA A 92 12.10 12.23 7.87
N GLY A 93 12.73 12.08 6.70
CA GLY A 93 14.09 11.55 6.54
C GLY A 93 14.18 10.03 6.50
N TYR A 94 13.09 9.34 6.18
CA TYR A 94 13.11 7.89 5.91
C TYR A 94 13.45 7.63 4.46
N ARG A 95 14.16 6.51 4.23
CA ARG A 95 14.24 5.89 2.91
C ARG A 95 12.96 5.11 2.66
N THR A 96 12.37 5.28 1.49
CA THR A 96 11.06 4.72 1.15
C THR A 96 11.17 3.70 0.02
N ALA A 97 10.36 2.65 0.09
CA ALA A 97 10.30 1.65 -0.97
C ALA A 97 8.87 1.14 -1.14
N ALA A 98 8.50 0.85 -2.38
CA ALA A 98 7.26 0.19 -2.75
C ALA A 98 7.62 -1.02 -3.62
N VAL A 99 7.23 -2.22 -3.17
CA VAL A 99 7.57 -3.49 -3.82
C VAL A 99 6.34 -4.39 -3.83
N GLY A 100 6.00 -4.96 -4.98
CA GLY A 100 4.87 -5.89 -5.15
C GLY A 100 3.81 -5.34 -6.09
N LYS A 101 2.54 -5.64 -5.80
CA LYS A 101 1.38 -5.11 -6.53
C LYS A 101 1.00 -3.74 -5.97
N ILE A 102 1.24 -2.66 -6.70
CA ILE A 102 0.91 -1.30 -6.23
C ILE A 102 -0.44 -0.86 -6.79
N HIS A 103 -0.72 -1.10 -8.08
CA HIS A 103 -2.02 -0.82 -8.74
C HIS A 103 -2.60 0.57 -8.39
N CYS A 104 -1.73 1.58 -8.41
CA CYS A 104 -2.04 2.96 -8.15
C CYS A 104 -1.88 3.80 -9.43
N PRO A 105 -2.33 5.06 -9.42
CA PRO A 105 -2.07 6.03 -10.48
C PRO A 105 -0.56 6.21 -10.74
N GLU A 106 -0.19 6.41 -12.01
CA GLU A 106 1.18 6.73 -12.39
C GLU A 106 1.72 8.01 -11.73
N TYR A 107 3.04 8.09 -11.60
CA TYR A 107 3.78 9.26 -11.09
C TYR A 107 3.29 9.71 -9.72
N TRP A 108 2.96 8.74 -8.86
CA TRP A 108 2.45 9.02 -7.52
C TRP A 108 3.22 8.27 -6.46
N VAL A 109 3.05 6.95 -6.36
CA VAL A 109 3.80 6.13 -5.38
C VAL A 109 5.27 6.03 -5.77
N GLU A 110 5.56 5.92 -7.07
CA GLU A 110 6.91 5.88 -7.62
C GLU A 110 7.71 7.16 -7.36
N ASP A 111 7.07 8.34 -7.41
CA ASP A 111 7.74 9.62 -7.19
C ASP A 111 8.14 9.82 -5.71
N ASP A 112 7.41 9.19 -4.79
CA ASP A 112 7.69 9.20 -3.36
C ASP A 112 8.53 7.99 -2.88
N SER A 113 9.03 7.16 -3.80
CA SER A 113 9.80 5.94 -3.49
C SER A 113 11.27 6.03 -3.93
N ASP A 114 12.22 5.72 -3.04
CA ASP A 114 13.63 5.53 -3.43
C ASP A 114 13.83 4.22 -4.21
N LEU A 115 12.99 3.22 -3.94
CA LEU A 115 12.93 1.96 -4.68
C LEU A 115 11.48 1.65 -5.07
N TYR A 116 11.22 1.51 -6.36
CA TYR A 116 9.91 1.15 -6.89
C TYR A 116 10.02 -0.12 -7.73
N LEU A 117 9.37 -1.20 -7.30
CA LEU A 117 9.37 -2.50 -7.97
C LEU A 117 7.92 -3.02 -8.07
N GLU A 118 7.26 -2.69 -9.17
CA GLU A 118 5.95 -3.27 -9.50
C GLU A 118 6.14 -4.68 -10.05
N THR A 119 5.52 -5.67 -9.40
CA THR A 119 5.60 -7.09 -9.80
C THR A 119 4.49 -7.52 -10.75
N CYS A 120 3.49 -6.67 -10.97
CA CYS A 120 2.37 -6.95 -11.86
C CYS A 120 2.42 -6.04 -13.10
N GLU A 121 2.84 -6.58 -14.24
CA GLU A 121 2.87 -5.83 -15.50
C GLU A 121 1.49 -5.29 -15.87
N GLY A 122 1.39 -4.02 -16.25
CA GLY A 122 0.14 -3.40 -16.71
C GLY A 122 -0.94 -3.21 -15.65
N CYS A 123 -0.65 -3.45 -14.36
CA CYS A 123 -1.61 -3.22 -13.27
C CYS A 123 -1.65 -1.79 -12.77
N SER A 124 -0.68 -0.92 -13.10
CA SER A 124 -0.78 0.49 -12.69
C SER A 124 -1.77 1.23 -13.58
N VAL A 125 -2.59 2.10 -12.98
CA VAL A 125 -3.64 2.82 -13.69
C VAL A 125 -3.00 3.87 -14.60
N GLY A 126 -2.96 3.58 -15.91
CA GLY A 126 -2.35 4.43 -16.93
C GLY A 126 -0.91 4.09 -17.31
N GLY A 127 -0.26 3.16 -16.59
CA GLY A 127 1.18 2.80 -16.64
C GLY A 127 1.74 2.32 -17.99
N PRO A 128 2.96 2.70 -18.43
CA PRO A 128 3.71 1.91 -19.40
C PRO A 128 4.10 0.55 -18.79
N ARG A 129 4.31 -0.46 -19.64
CA ARG A 129 4.72 -1.81 -19.22
C ARG A 129 5.98 -1.75 -18.36
N SER A 130 6.01 -2.54 -17.29
CA SER A 130 7.06 -2.65 -16.29
C SER A 130 8.45 -2.71 -16.91
N THR A 131 9.15 -1.58 -16.87
CA THR A 131 10.61 -1.56 -16.96
C THR A 131 11.08 -1.16 -15.57
N GLY A 132 11.74 -2.08 -14.87
CA GLY A 132 12.21 -1.86 -13.50
C GLY A 132 13.03 -0.57 -13.39
N ARG A 133 12.43 0.49 -12.88
CA ARG A 133 13.06 1.80 -12.75
C ARG A 133 13.69 1.88 -11.38
N THR A 134 14.96 1.48 -11.28
CA THR A 134 15.79 1.85 -10.12
C THR A 134 16.14 3.32 -10.26
N SER A 135 15.37 4.21 -9.61
CA SER A 135 15.76 5.60 -9.47
C SER A 135 16.95 5.66 -8.50
N ARG A 136 18.17 5.51 -9.02
CA ARG A 136 19.37 5.96 -8.32
C ARG A 136 19.42 7.48 -8.48
N ARG A 137 18.71 8.21 -7.63
CA ARG A 137 19.06 9.62 -7.36
C ARG A 137 19.87 9.64 -6.09
N GLY A 138 21.11 10.10 -6.23
CA GLY A 138 22.19 9.99 -5.27
C GLY A 138 21.92 10.65 -3.92
N ALA A 139 22.77 10.25 -2.97
CA ALA A 139 22.90 10.77 -1.61
C ALA A 139 23.00 12.30 -1.54
#